data_AF-A0A3N2K0H3-F1
#
_entry.id   AF-A0A3N2K0H3-F1
#
_cell.length_a   1.000
_cell.length_b   1.000
_cell.length_c   1.000
_cell.angle_alpha   90.00
_cell.angle_beta   90.00
_cell.angle_gamma   90.00
#
_symmetry.space_group_name_H-M   'P 1'
#
loop_
_entity.id
_entity.type
_entity.pdbx_description
1 polymer ?
#
loop_
_entity_poly.entity_id
_entity_poly.type
_entity_poly.pdbx_seq_one_letter_code
_entity_poly.pdbx_strand_id
1 'polypeptide(L)'
;MVSRGSARGAALVSAVVAAFSIAATVRPRPTGRPGGRTAGDDRGAPDDHGSSTTLCRACGWDLGEPGWTESGPHYVVCDCCAAESGVDDVSTAHARAYRRRWIEHGAVWFDPAVRPDHWDLYAQLSTLEPAGALEG
;
A
#
# COMPACT_ATOMS: atom_id res chain seq x y z
N MET A 1 44.12 45.73 0.79
CA MET A 1 44.84 44.62 1.46
C MET A 1 44.09 44.27 2.75
N VAL A 2 44.13 43.00 3.17
CA VAL A 2 43.39 42.33 4.27
C VAL A 2 41.97 41.92 3.84
N SER A 3 41.75 40.71 3.29
CA SER A 3 41.86 39.36 3.87
C SER A 3 40.84 39.10 5.00
N ARG A 4 39.83 38.25 4.72
CA ARG A 4 39.72 36.90 5.30
C ARG A 4 38.34 36.30 4.99
N GLY A 5 38.35 35.12 4.37
CA GLY A 5 37.17 34.29 4.23
C GLY A 5 36.72 33.70 5.56
N SER A 6 35.46 33.29 5.62
CA SER A 6 34.99 32.32 6.60
C SER A 6 34.12 31.30 5.87
N ALA A 7 34.65 30.10 5.76
CA ALA A 7 33.95 28.93 5.27
C ALA A 7 33.35 28.17 6.45
N ARG A 8 32.33 27.35 6.12
CA ARG A 8 31.81 26.19 6.85
C ARG A 8 30.68 26.44 7.85
N GLY A 9 29.50 25.98 7.47
CA GLY A 9 28.44 25.54 8.37
C GLY A 9 27.77 24.33 7.73
N ALA A 10 28.15 23.14 8.18
CA ALA A 10 27.74 21.85 7.64
C ALA A 10 26.26 21.55 7.93
N ALA A 11 25.66 20.77 7.03
CA ALA A 11 24.33 20.21 7.12
C ALA A 11 24.13 19.34 8.36
N LEU A 12 22.95 19.45 8.99
CA LEU A 12 22.41 18.47 9.94
C LEU A 12 20.91 18.31 9.66
N VAL A 13 20.57 17.46 8.70
CA VAL A 13 19.24 16.88 8.56
C VAL A 13 19.14 15.70 9.54
N SER A 14 18.57 15.92 10.72
CA SER A 14 18.22 14.83 11.64
C SER A 14 16.98 14.12 11.11
N ALA A 15 17.18 13.05 10.35
CA ALA A 15 16.12 12.10 10.03
C ALA A 15 15.87 11.21 11.27
N VAL A 16 14.80 11.50 12.00
CA VAL A 16 14.27 10.60 13.02
C VAL A 16 13.41 9.56 12.30
N VAL A 17 14.02 8.48 11.84
CA VAL A 17 13.28 7.30 11.38
C VAL A 17 12.91 6.52 12.64
N ALA A 18 11.69 6.73 13.13
CA ALA A 18 11.13 5.94 14.21
C ALA A 18 10.99 4.48 13.72
N ALA A 19 11.79 3.59 14.30
CA ALA A 19 11.67 2.15 14.10
C ALA A 19 10.40 1.67 14.83
N PHE A 20 9.29 1.52 14.09
CA PHE A 20 8.13 0.77 14.58
C PHE A 20 8.41 -0.73 14.40
N SER A 21 9.00 -1.34 15.43
CA SER A 21 8.99 -2.80 15.60
C SER A 21 7.69 -3.19 16.32
N ILE A 22 6.61 -3.33 15.57
CA ILE A 22 5.47 -4.12 15.99
C ILE A 22 5.75 -5.55 15.56
N ALA A 23 6.09 -6.41 16.51
CA ALA A 23 6.03 -7.86 16.34
C ALA A 23 4.56 -8.27 16.20
N ALA A 24 3.94 -7.92 15.06
CA ALA A 24 2.74 -8.56 14.60
C ALA A 24 3.11 -10.03 14.38
N THR A 25 2.29 -10.95 14.86
CA THR A 25 2.37 -12.35 14.45
C THR A 25 2.01 -12.42 12.97
N VAL A 26 2.96 -12.05 12.11
CA VAL A 26 2.88 -12.15 10.66
C VAL A 26 2.68 -13.62 10.39
N ARG A 27 1.44 -13.99 10.04
CA ARG A 27 1.18 -15.33 9.53
C ARG A 27 2.04 -15.47 8.28
N PRO A 28 2.89 -16.50 8.16
CA PRO A 28 3.69 -16.68 6.96
C PRO A 28 2.74 -16.82 5.76
N ARG A 29 2.78 -15.85 4.85
CA ARG A 29 2.00 -15.89 3.61
C ARG A 29 2.66 -16.87 2.64
N PRO A 30 1.87 -17.69 1.92
CA PRO A 30 2.42 -18.57 0.89
C PRO A 30 3.11 -17.74 -0.19
N THR A 31 4.35 -18.11 -0.51
CA THR A 31 5.17 -17.47 -1.53
C THR A 31 4.61 -17.80 -2.92
N GLY A 32 3.82 -16.87 -3.47
CA GLY A 32 3.45 -16.91 -4.88
C GLY A 32 2.16 -16.15 -5.17
N ARG A 33 2.27 -14.96 -5.77
CA ARG A 33 1.21 -14.52 -6.70
C ARG A 33 1.69 -13.46 -7.70
N PRO A 34 2.17 -13.87 -8.89
CA PRO A 34 1.89 -13.12 -10.09
C PRO A 34 0.41 -13.32 -10.47
N GLY A 35 -0.24 -12.24 -10.88
CA GLY A 35 -1.66 -12.23 -11.26
C GLY A 35 -1.99 -13.25 -12.35
N GLY A 36 -3.12 -13.92 -12.16
CA GLY A 36 -3.71 -14.81 -13.14
C GLY A 36 -5.13 -15.15 -12.71
N ARG A 37 -6.12 -14.50 -13.33
CA ARG A 37 -7.51 -14.97 -13.29
C ARG A 37 -7.53 -16.35 -13.95
N THR A 38 -7.67 -17.41 -13.18
CA THR A 38 -8.03 -18.72 -13.75
C THR A 38 -9.52 -18.67 -14.08
N ALA A 39 -9.83 -18.75 -15.37
CA ALA A 39 -11.17 -18.96 -15.88
C ALA A 39 -11.53 -20.45 -15.83
N GLY A 40 -12.78 -20.74 -15.44
CA GLY A 40 -13.41 -22.08 -15.37
C GLY A 40 -13.30 -22.67 -13.96
N ASP A 41 -14.35 -23.17 -13.30
CA ASP A 41 -15.52 -23.91 -13.78
C ASP A 41 -16.69 -23.98 -12.74
N ASP A 42 -17.84 -24.49 -13.19
CA ASP A 42 -19.21 -24.23 -12.72
C ASP A 42 -19.70 -24.86 -11.39
N ARG A 43 -20.49 -24.07 -10.63
CA ARG A 43 -21.77 -24.34 -9.91
C ARG A 43 -21.79 -23.80 -8.47
N GLY A 44 -22.29 -22.59 -8.32
CA GLY A 44 -22.76 -22.00 -7.07
C GLY A 44 -23.71 -20.85 -7.40
N ALA A 45 -24.73 -20.64 -6.57
CA ALA A 45 -25.75 -19.60 -6.76
C ALA A 45 -25.14 -18.20 -6.96
N PRO A 46 -25.87 -17.21 -7.50
CA PRO A 46 -25.44 -15.83 -7.35
C PRO A 46 -25.61 -15.48 -5.87
N ASP A 47 -24.59 -15.77 -5.06
CA ASP A 47 -24.60 -15.23 -3.70
C ASP A 47 -24.53 -13.71 -3.86
N ASP A 48 -25.42 -13.04 -3.13
CA ASP A 48 -25.44 -11.60 -2.96
C ASP A 48 -24.17 -11.20 -2.18
N HIS A 49 -23.03 -11.26 -2.88
CA HIS A 49 -21.72 -11.01 -2.34
C HIS A 49 -21.55 -9.50 -2.25
N GLY A 50 -21.82 -8.97 -1.07
CA GLY A 50 -21.47 -7.61 -0.74
C GLY A 50 -20.05 -7.26 -1.19
N SER A 51 -19.88 -6.05 -1.75
CA SER A 51 -18.67 -5.65 -2.49
C SER A 51 -17.41 -5.67 -1.59
N SER A 52 -16.66 -6.77 -1.60
CA SER A 52 -15.39 -6.92 -0.89
C SER A 52 -14.21 -6.64 -1.82
N THR A 53 -13.25 -5.82 -1.39
CA THR A 53 -12.05 -5.50 -2.18
C THR A 53 -10.78 -6.03 -1.52
N THR A 54 -9.98 -6.78 -2.27
CA THR A 54 -8.63 -7.22 -1.86
C THR A 54 -7.55 -6.22 -2.25
N LEU A 55 -7.88 -5.16 -3.00
CA LEU A 55 -6.89 -4.15 -3.39
C LEU A 55 -6.66 -3.17 -2.25
N CYS A 56 -5.39 -2.93 -1.94
CA CYS A 56 -4.99 -1.84 -1.06
C CYS A 56 -5.47 -0.52 -1.65
N ARG A 57 -6.38 0.19 -0.96
CA ARG A 57 -6.90 1.49 -1.43
C ARG A 57 -5.80 2.56 -1.52
N ALA A 58 -4.72 2.41 -0.75
CA ALA A 58 -3.58 3.33 -0.77
C ALA A 58 -2.66 3.11 -1.97
N CYS A 59 -2.31 1.88 -2.36
CA CYS A 59 -1.29 1.67 -3.40
C CYS A 59 -1.69 0.76 -4.56
N GLY A 60 -2.84 0.06 -4.49
CA GLY A 60 -3.33 -0.80 -5.56
C GLY A 60 -2.76 -2.22 -5.55
N TRP A 61 -1.91 -2.56 -4.57
CA TRP A 61 -1.40 -3.92 -4.36
C TRP A 61 -2.50 -4.87 -3.89
N ASP A 62 -2.49 -6.12 -4.36
CA ASP A 62 -3.39 -7.17 -3.88
C ASP A 62 -2.96 -7.62 -2.48
N LEU A 63 -3.83 -7.41 -1.50
CA LEU A 63 -3.63 -7.80 -0.10
C LEU A 63 -3.71 -9.31 0.10
N GLY A 64 -4.24 -10.07 -0.88
CA GLY A 64 -4.47 -11.51 -0.77
C GLY A 64 -5.71 -11.89 0.06
N GLU A 65 -6.28 -10.94 0.79
CA GLU A 65 -7.53 -11.05 1.56
C GLU A 65 -8.28 -9.70 1.52
N PRO A 66 -9.60 -9.67 1.75
CA PRO A 66 -10.35 -8.41 1.73
C PRO A 66 -9.86 -7.45 2.82
N GLY A 67 -9.41 -6.25 2.43
CA GLY A 67 -9.12 -5.17 3.37
C GLY A 67 -10.39 -4.42 3.79
N TRP A 68 -11.40 -4.40 2.92
CA TRP A 68 -12.70 -3.78 3.17
C TRP A 68 -13.84 -4.64 2.66
N THR A 69 -14.90 -4.70 3.44
CA THR A 69 -16.21 -5.28 3.12
C THR A 69 -17.32 -4.28 3.44
N GLU A 70 -18.57 -4.63 3.17
CA GLU A 70 -19.73 -3.83 3.58
C GLU A 70 -19.85 -3.68 5.10
N SER A 71 -19.33 -4.66 5.86
CA SER A 71 -19.31 -4.60 7.32
C SER A 71 -18.20 -3.70 7.89
N GLY A 72 -17.28 -3.20 7.05
CA GLY A 72 -16.18 -2.33 7.44
C GLY A 72 -14.80 -2.88 7.09
N PRO A 73 -13.73 -2.28 7.66
CA PRO A 73 -12.36 -2.69 7.40
C PRO A 73 -11.97 -3.96 8.16
N HIS A 74 -11.03 -4.71 7.61
CA HIS A 74 -10.46 -5.92 8.23
C HIS A 74 -9.06 -5.71 8.82
N TYR A 75 -8.55 -4.47 8.86
CA TYR A 75 -7.25 -4.14 9.47
C TYR A 75 -6.06 -4.91 8.88
N VAL A 76 -6.13 -5.17 7.57
CA VAL A 76 -5.09 -5.87 6.81
C VAL A 76 -3.97 -4.88 6.49
N VAL A 77 -2.73 -5.27 6.80
CA VAL A 77 -1.53 -4.50 6.49
C VAL A 77 -1.02 -4.86 5.10
N CYS A 78 -0.75 -3.83 4.29
CA CYS A 78 -0.25 -3.99 2.93
C CYS A 78 1.27 -4.28 2.89
N ASP A 79 1.68 -5.41 2.30
CA ASP A 79 3.09 -5.79 2.14
C ASP A 79 3.88 -4.85 1.22
N CYS A 80 3.18 -4.08 0.37
CA CYS A 80 3.79 -3.10 -0.53
C CYS A 80 4.02 -1.76 0.18
N CYS A 81 2.97 -1.11 0.70
CA CYS A 81 3.06 0.28 1.17
C CYS A 81 2.92 0.47 2.67
N ALA A 82 2.74 -0.61 3.45
CA ALA A 82 2.49 -0.60 4.90
C ALA A 82 1.17 0.04 5.35
N ALA A 83 0.30 0.50 4.44
CA ALA A 83 -1.01 1.01 4.83
C ALA A 83 -1.88 -0.10 5.45
N GLU A 84 -2.53 0.20 6.57
CA GLU A 84 -3.49 -0.67 7.23
C GLU A 84 -4.93 -0.27 6.86
N SER A 85 -5.71 -1.22 6.34
CA SER A 85 -7.10 -0.97 5.94
C SER A 85 -7.96 -0.58 7.14
N GLY A 86 -8.68 0.54 7.08
CA GLY A 86 -9.46 1.09 8.19
C GLY A 86 -8.72 2.11 9.05
N VAL A 87 -7.41 2.25 8.89
CA VAL A 87 -6.57 3.20 9.63
C VAL A 87 -6.01 4.25 8.69
N ASP A 88 -5.22 3.82 7.70
CA ASP A 88 -4.53 4.71 6.76
C ASP A 88 -5.41 5.09 5.55
N ASP A 89 -6.50 4.36 5.33
CA ASP A 89 -7.40 4.50 4.19
C ASP A 89 -8.89 4.64 4.59
N VAL A 90 -9.16 5.06 5.83
CA VAL A 90 -10.53 5.27 6.37
C VAL A 90 -11.41 6.14 5.48
N SER A 91 -10.80 7.06 4.72
CA SER A 91 -11.45 7.81 3.65
C SER A 91 -10.59 7.79 2.39
N THR A 92 -11.21 8.06 1.24
CA THR A 92 -10.49 8.21 -0.04
C THR A 92 -9.44 9.33 0.03
N ALA A 93 -9.70 10.39 0.79
CA ALA A 93 -8.74 11.48 1.03
C ALA A 93 -7.54 11.02 1.86
N HIS A 94 -7.76 10.24 2.92
CA HIS A 94 -6.69 9.67 3.74
C HIS A 94 -5.82 8.71 2.93
N ALA A 95 -6.44 7.81 2.16
CA ALA A 95 -5.74 6.88 1.29
C ALA A 95 -4.84 7.61 0.27
N ARG A 96 -5.34 8.70 -0.34
CA ARG A 96 -4.57 9.54 -1.27
C ARG A 96 -3.44 10.28 -0.57
N ALA A 97 -3.66 10.82 0.62
CA ALA A 97 -2.64 11.52 1.39
C ALA A 97 -1.51 10.58 1.83
N TYR A 98 -1.86 9.38 2.31
CA TYR A 98 -0.89 8.33 2.63
C TYR A 98 -0.08 7.93 1.39
N ARG A 99 -0.75 7.63 0.27
CA ARG A 99 -0.11 7.30 -1.01
C ARG A 99 0.89 8.37 -1.42
N ARG A 100 0.51 9.65 -1.35
CA ARG A 100 1.39 10.76 -1.71
C ARG A 100 2.65 10.74 -0.86
N ARG A 101 2.52 10.64 0.47
CA ARG A 101 3.66 10.54 1.38
C ARG A 101 4.54 9.33 1.03
N TRP A 102 3.96 8.16 0.86
CA TRP A 102 4.70 6.96 0.49
C TRP A 102 5.50 7.15 -0.81
N ILE A 103 4.91 7.75 -1.84
CA ILE A 103 5.59 8.09 -3.11
C ILE A 103 6.70 9.12 -2.91
N GLU A 104 6.44 10.20 -2.16
CA GLU A 104 7.44 11.23 -1.82
C GLU A 104 8.67 10.65 -1.10
N HIS A 105 8.48 9.57 -0.35
CA HIS A 105 9.53 8.82 0.32
C HIS A 105 10.16 7.71 -0.55
N GLY A 106 9.88 7.68 -1.84
CA GLY A 106 10.49 6.76 -2.81
C GLY A 106 9.71 5.47 -3.03
N ALA A 107 8.45 5.40 -2.60
CA ALA A 107 7.58 4.23 -2.72
C ALA A 107 8.27 2.96 -2.20
N VAL A 108 8.94 3.08 -1.05
CA VAL A 108 9.71 1.98 -0.45
C VAL A 108 8.76 0.83 -0.14
N TRP A 109 9.16 -0.36 -0.60
CA TRP A 109 8.41 -1.58 -0.36
C TRP A 109 8.52 -2.00 1.10
N PHE A 110 7.39 -2.31 1.73
CA PHE A 110 7.34 -2.58 3.17
C PHE A 110 7.98 -3.91 3.55
N ASP A 111 7.58 -5.02 2.91
CA ASP A 111 8.24 -6.32 3.09
C ASP A 111 9.11 -6.68 1.87
N PRO A 112 10.41 -6.34 1.86
CA PRO A 112 11.26 -6.54 0.71
C PRO A 112 11.43 -8.01 0.31
N ALA A 113 11.15 -8.97 1.22
CA ALA A 113 11.28 -10.40 0.93
C ALA A 113 10.21 -10.92 -0.05
N VAL A 114 9.08 -10.22 -0.16
CA VAL A 114 7.96 -10.58 -1.04
C VAL A 114 7.80 -9.62 -2.22
N ARG A 115 8.72 -8.68 -2.40
CA ARG A 115 8.69 -7.75 -3.54
C ARG A 115 8.98 -8.50 -4.85
N PRO A 116 8.13 -8.36 -5.89
CA PRO A 116 8.42 -8.92 -7.21
C PRO A 116 9.70 -8.32 -7.84
N ASP A 117 10.48 -9.14 -8.54
CA ASP A 117 11.73 -8.71 -9.20
C ASP A 117 11.51 -7.61 -10.24
N HIS A 118 10.41 -7.70 -11.00
CA HIS A 118 10.05 -6.76 -12.05
C HIS A 118 8.88 -5.88 -11.64
N TRP A 119 8.83 -5.49 -10.36
CA TRP A 119 7.79 -4.61 -9.85
C TRP A 119 7.84 -3.23 -10.54
N ASP A 120 6.68 -2.81 -11.06
CA ASP A 120 6.48 -1.50 -11.69
C ASP A 120 5.46 -0.69 -10.88
N LEU A 121 5.95 0.42 -10.30
CA LEU A 121 5.13 1.33 -9.50
C LEU A 121 3.98 1.95 -10.30
N TYR A 122 4.23 2.37 -11.54
CA TYR A 122 3.22 3.04 -12.36
C TYR A 122 2.10 2.07 -12.75
N ALA A 123 2.48 0.86 -13.17
CA ALA A 123 1.53 -0.21 -13.46
C ALA A 123 0.66 -0.52 -12.24
N GLN A 124 1.26 -0.59 -11.04
CA GLN A 124 0.50 -0.80 -9.81
C GLN A 124 -0.46 0.36 -9.50
N LEU A 125 0.01 1.61 -9.60
CA LEU A 125 -0.85 2.77 -9.33
C LEU A 125 -2.00 2.93 -10.34
N SER A 126 -1.85 2.40 -11.55
CA SER A 126 -2.91 2.43 -12.57
C SER A 126 -4.13 1.57 -12.23
N THR A 127 -4.01 0.63 -11.28
CA THR A 127 -5.14 -0.20 -10.81
C THR A 127 -6.09 0.57 -9.89
N LEU A 128 -5.65 1.72 -9.38
CA LEU A 128 -6.45 2.58 -8.53
C LEU A 128 -7.38 3.40 -9.42
N GLU A 129 -8.58 2.89 -9.65
CA GLU A 129 -9.61 3.64 -10.37
C GLU A 129 -9.78 5.04 -9.76
N PRO A 130 -10.06 6.08 -10.58
CA PRO A 130 -10.47 7.36 -10.04
C PRO A 130 -11.78 7.14 -9.27
N ALA A 131 -11.74 7.33 -7.95
CA ALA A 131 -12.90 7.26 -7.06
C ALA A 131 -14.13 7.92 -7.72
N GLY A 132 -15.09 7.11 -8.19
CA GLY A 132 -16.28 7.61 -8.89
C GLY A 132 -17.02 6.64 -9.82
N ALA A 133 -16.67 5.35 -9.91
CA ALA A 133 -17.36 4.42 -10.82
C ALA A 133 -18.59 3.70 -10.21
N LEU A 134 -18.93 3.91 -8.93
CA LEU A 134 -20.00 3.17 -8.24
C LEU A 134 -21.01 4.06 -7.49
N GLU A 135 -21.17 5.33 -7.87
CA GLU A 135 -22.29 6.16 -7.39
C GLU A 135 -23.12 6.61 -8.59
N GLY A 136 -24.13 5.79 -8.94
CA GLY A 136 -25.19 6.07 -9.88
C GLY A 136 -26.50 5.56 -9.32
#